data_AF-A0A2G9SDY3-F1
#
_entry.id   AF-A0A2G9SDY3-F1
#
_cell.length_a   1.000
_cell.length_b   1.000
_cell.length_c   1.000
_cell.angle_alpha   90.00
_cell.angle_beta   90.00
_cell.angle_gamma   90.00
#
_symmetry.space_group_name_H-M   'P 1'
#
loop_
_entity.id
_entity.type
_entity.pdbx_description
1 polymer ?
#
loop_
_entity_poly.entity_id
_entity_poly.type
_entity_poly.pdbx_seq_one_letter_code
_entity_poly.pdbx_strand_id
1 'polypeptide(L)'
;MAKADRFLFEMSRINHYQERLQSLYFKKKFAERVAEVKPKVDAIRSASNQVLQSKSLKQLLEVVLAFGNYMNKGQRGNAYGFKISSLNKIADTKSSIDK
;
A
#
# COMPACT_ATOMS: atom_id res chain seq x y z
N MET A 1 -1.99 22.68 -50.09
CA MET A 1 -1.50 22.19 -48.77
C MET A 1 -2.09 20.82 -48.52
N ALA A 2 -1.31 19.86 -48.03
CA ALA A 2 -1.87 18.57 -47.63
C ALA A 2 -2.73 18.76 -46.36
N LYS A 3 -3.59 17.79 -46.06
CA LYS A 3 -4.55 17.86 -44.95
C LYS A 3 -3.86 18.08 -43.60
N ALA A 4 -2.70 17.44 -43.39
CA ALA A 4 -1.91 17.60 -42.16
C ALA A 4 -1.33 19.02 -42.02
N ASP A 5 -0.77 19.59 -43.10
CA ASP A 5 -0.23 20.95 -43.09
C ASP A 5 -1.31 21.99 -42.79
N ARG A 6 -2.50 21.84 -43.40
CA ARG A 6 -3.64 22.72 -43.15
C ARG A 6 -4.11 22.61 -41.69
N PHE A 7 -4.16 21.41 -41.13
CA PHE A 7 -4.54 21.21 -39.73
C PHE A 7 -3.56 21.89 -38.78
N LEU A 8 -2.25 21.66 -38.94
CA LEU A 8 -1.23 22.25 -38.07
C LEU A 8 -1.21 23.79 -38.19
N PHE A 9 -1.39 24.34 -39.39
CA PHE A 9 -1.48 25.79 -39.60
C PHE A 9 -2.70 26.40 -38.89
N GLU A 10 -3.88 25.80 -38.97
CA GLU A 10 -5.04 26.35 -38.26
C GLU A 10 -4.91 26.21 -36.74
N MET A 11 -4.31 25.12 -36.24
CA MET A 11 -4.06 24.96 -34.80
C MET A 11 -3.05 25.97 -34.26
N SER A 12 -2.00 26.31 -35.03
CA SER A 12 -0.99 27.29 -34.59
C SER A 12 -1.52 28.72 -34.48
N ARG A 13 -2.62 29.03 -35.17
CA ARG A 13 -3.31 30.32 -35.07
C ARG A 13 -4.14 30.48 -33.80
N ILE A 14 -4.40 29.38 -33.08
CA ILE A 14 -5.12 29.42 -31.80
C ILE A 14 -4.15 29.87 -30.71
N ASN A 15 -4.45 31.01 -30.09
CA ASN A 15 -3.63 31.53 -28.99
C ASN A 15 -3.56 30.52 -27.82
N HIS A 16 -2.36 30.19 -27.38
CA HIS A 16 -2.07 29.21 -26.32
C HIS A 16 -2.74 27.84 -26.57
N TYR A 17 -2.70 27.37 -27.83
CA TYR A 17 -3.33 26.11 -28.24
C TYR A 17 -2.96 24.94 -27.32
N GLN A 18 -1.66 24.79 -27.03
CA GLN A 18 -1.14 23.66 -26.25
C GLN A 18 -1.67 23.69 -24.81
N GLU A 19 -1.61 24.83 -24.14
CA GLU A 19 -2.06 25.01 -22.76
C GLU A 19 -3.57 24.83 -22.66
N ARG A 20 -4.34 25.36 -23.62
CA ARG A 20 -5.80 25.18 -23.68
C ARG A 20 -6.18 23.71 -23.85
N LEU A 21 -5.49 22.99 -24.73
CA LEU A 21 -5.75 21.57 -24.95
C LEU A 21 -5.39 20.73 -23.73
N GLN A 22 -4.23 20.99 -23.11
CA GLN A 22 -3.81 20.31 -21.89
C GLN A 22 -4.75 20.60 -20.72
N SER A 23 -5.19 21.85 -20.56
CA SER A 23 -6.15 22.25 -19.52
C SER A 23 -7.52 21.59 -19.73
N LEU A 24 -8.00 21.53 -20.97
CA LEU A 24 -9.25 20.85 -21.29
C LEU A 24 -9.17 19.35 -21.02
N TYR A 25 -8.05 18.72 -21.39
CA TYR A 25 -7.81 17.31 -21.11
C TYR A 25 -7.74 17.05 -19.60
N PHE A 26 -7.01 17.87 -18.85
CA PHE A 26 -6.92 17.80 -17.40
C PHE A 26 -8.29 17.92 -16.75
N LYS A 27 -9.08 18.93 -17.13
CA LYS A 27 -10.45 19.14 -16.62
C LYS A 27 -11.32 17.90 -16.82
N LYS A 28 -11.27 17.27 -18.01
CA LYS A 28 -12.04 16.06 -18.30
C LYS A 28 -11.59 14.84 -17.49
N LYS A 29 -10.28 14.70 -17.25
CA LYS A 29 -9.69 13.54 -16.56
C LYS A 29 -9.57 13.70 -15.04
N PHE A 30 -9.77 14.89 -14.49
CA PHE A 30 -9.54 15.17 -13.09
C PHE A 30 -10.40 14.30 -12.15
N ALA A 31 -11.71 14.24 -12.41
CA ALA A 31 -12.63 13.48 -11.55
C ALA A 31 -12.29 11.98 -11.51
N GLU A 32 -11.98 11.38 -12.66
CA GLU A 32 -11.54 9.98 -12.79
C GLU A 32 -10.25 9.74 -12.00
N ARG A 33 -9.23 10.60 -12.16
CA ARG A 33 -7.95 10.48 -11.45
C ARG A 33 -8.12 10.59 -9.93
N VAL A 34 -8.95 11.52 -9.46
CA VAL A 34 -9.23 11.67 -8.02
C VAL A 34 -9.98 10.45 -7.48
N ALA A 35 -10.99 9.98 -8.21
CA ALA A 35 -11.76 8.80 -7.83
C ALA A 35 -10.88 7.53 -7.78
N GLU A 36 -9.85 7.45 -8.62
CA GLU A 36 -8.88 6.34 -8.61
C GLU A 36 -7.89 6.41 -7.45
N VAL A 37 -7.35 7.60 -7.14
CA VAL A 37 -6.30 7.76 -6.12
C VAL A 37 -6.85 7.78 -4.70
N LYS A 38 -7.99 8.43 -4.48
CA LYS A 38 -8.59 8.61 -3.15
C LYS A 38 -8.77 7.30 -2.37
N PRO A 39 -9.37 6.22 -2.92
CA PRO A 39 -9.53 4.97 -2.18
C PRO A 39 -8.18 4.31 -1.84
N LYS A 40 -7.14 4.49 -2.65
CA LYS A 40 -5.80 3.95 -2.36
C LYS A 40 -5.19 4.62 -1.13
N VAL A 41 -5.31 5.95 -1.05
CA VAL A 41 -4.85 6.74 0.10
C VAL A 41 -5.66 6.39 1.35
N ASP A 42 -6.98 6.29 1.21
CA ASP A 42 -7.86 5.93 2.32
C ASP A 42 -7.59 4.51 2.84
N ALA A 43 -7.31 3.56 1.95
CA ALA A 43 -6.95 2.19 2.31
C ALA A 43 -5.66 2.16 3.13
N ILE A 44 -4.61 2.88 2.72
CA ILE A 44 -3.34 2.95 3.46
C ILE A 44 -3.58 3.59 4.84
N ARG A 45 -4.26 4.74 4.88
CA ARG A 45 -4.58 5.43 6.14
C ARG A 45 -5.35 4.52 7.11
N SER A 46 -6.40 3.86 6.60
CA SER A 46 -7.25 2.99 7.41
C SER A 46 -6.47 1.77 7.89
N ALA A 47 -5.72 1.10 7.02
CA ALA A 47 -4.91 -0.07 7.39
C ALA A 47 -3.83 0.29 8.42
N SER A 48 -3.12 1.40 8.23
CA SER A 48 -2.12 1.88 9.20
C SER A 48 -2.72 2.12 10.59
N ASN A 49 -3.88 2.78 10.64
CA ASN A 49 -4.57 3.03 11.92
C ASN A 49 -5.05 1.74 12.57
N GLN A 50 -5.68 0.84 11.80
CA GLN A 50 -6.16 -0.44 12.32
C GLN A 50 -5.03 -1.30 12.88
N VAL A 51 -3.91 -1.41 12.18
CA VAL A 51 -2.75 -2.19 12.64
C VAL A 51 -2.15 -1.57 13.91
N LEU A 52 -2.00 -0.24 13.95
CA LEU A 52 -1.39 0.45 15.09
C LEU A 52 -2.27 0.41 16.35
N GLN A 53 -3.59 0.51 16.19
CA GLN A 53 -4.54 0.61 17.32
C GLN A 53 -5.14 -0.74 17.73
N SER A 54 -4.88 -1.81 16.98
CA SER A 54 -5.44 -3.14 17.27
C SER A 54 -4.87 -3.72 18.57
N LYS A 55 -5.69 -3.68 19.62
CA LYS A 55 -5.39 -4.33 20.92
C LYS A 55 -5.28 -5.85 20.77
N SER A 56 -6.10 -6.46 19.91
CA SER A 56 -6.06 -7.91 19.68
C SER A 56 -4.77 -8.34 18.99
N LEU A 57 -4.28 -7.57 18.02
CA LEU A 57 -2.98 -7.83 17.39
C LEU A 57 -1.85 -7.71 18.41
N LYS A 58 -1.87 -6.67 19.25
CA LYS A 58 -0.88 -6.51 20.33
C LYS A 58 -0.86 -7.71 21.27
N GLN A 59 -2.04 -8.15 21.74
CA GLN A 59 -2.15 -9.31 22.64
C GLN A 59 -1.65 -10.60 21.97
N LEU A 60 -1.96 -10.81 20.69
CA LEU A 60 -1.44 -11.96 19.94
C LEU A 60 0.09 -11.92 19.85
N LEU A 61 0.68 -10.76 19.55
CA LEU A 61 2.14 -10.61 19.49
C LEU A 61 2.80 -10.88 20.85
N GLU A 62 2.19 -10.46 21.95
CA GLU A 62 2.65 -10.77 23.32
C GLU A 62 2.65 -12.28 23.61
N VAL A 63 1.57 -12.98 23.24
CA VAL A 63 1.47 -14.44 23.42
C VAL A 63 2.51 -15.17 22.56
N VAL A 64 2.68 -14.77 21.30
CA VAL A 64 3.69 -15.34 20.41
C VAL A 64 5.10 -15.10 20.97
N LEU A 65 5.38 -13.91 21.52
CA LEU A 65 6.65 -13.61 22.16
C LEU A 65 6.89 -14.52 23.37
N ALA A 66 5.88 -14.72 24.21
CA ALA A 66 5.95 -15.60 25.36
C ALA A 66 6.24 -17.05 24.96
N PHE A 67 5.54 -17.59 23.95
CA PHE A 67 5.81 -18.93 23.41
C PHE A 67 7.21 -19.03 22.82
N GLY A 68 7.63 -18.09 21.98
CA GLY A 68 8.96 -18.08 21.39
C GLY A 68 10.07 -18.06 22.45
N ASN A 69 9.92 -17.25 23.50
CA ASN A 69 10.87 -17.20 24.61
C ASN A 69 10.88 -18.49 25.44
N TYR A 70 9.72 -19.09 25.68
CA TYR A 70 9.61 -20.34 26.42
C TYR A 70 10.21 -21.53 25.66
N MET A 71 9.95 -21.61 24.35
CA MET A 71 10.43 -22.70 23.48
C MET A 71 11.93 -22.59 23.20
N ASN A 72 12.46 -21.37 23.02
CA ASN A 72 13.86 -21.14 22.65
C ASN A 72 14.79 -20.85 23.85
N LYS A 73 14.44 -21.30 25.06
CA LYS A 73 15.21 -21.06 26.30
C LYS A 73 16.73 -21.18 26.10
N GLY A 74 17.50 -20.22 26.65
CA GLY A 74 18.95 -20.11 26.47
C GLY A 74 19.33 -18.86 25.68
N GLN A 75 20.42 -18.89 24.91
CA GLN A 75 20.88 -17.73 24.11
C GLN A 75 19.91 -17.31 22.99
N ARG A 76 18.98 -18.19 22.61
CA ARG A 76 17.93 -17.90 21.61
C ARG A 76 16.59 -17.48 22.23
N GLY A 77 16.53 -17.42 23.57
CA GLY A 77 15.42 -16.87 24.35
C GLY A 77 15.80 -15.49 24.89
N ASN A 78 14.87 -14.82 25.58
CA ASN A 78 14.99 -13.43 26.06
C ASN A 78 14.86 -12.36 24.95
N ALA A 79 14.04 -12.62 23.94
CA ALA A 79 13.64 -11.59 22.99
C ALA A 79 12.66 -10.60 23.63
N TYR A 80 12.80 -9.32 23.29
CA TYR A 80 11.84 -8.25 23.62
C TYR A 80 10.84 -7.98 22.48
N GLY A 81 11.06 -8.61 21.32
CA GLY A 81 10.24 -8.47 20.13
C GLY A 81 10.80 -9.33 19.00
N PHE A 82 10.04 -9.43 17.91
CA PHE A 82 10.42 -10.19 16.73
C PHE A 82 9.95 -9.46 15.46
N LYS A 83 10.54 -9.79 14.32
CA LYS A 83 10.09 -9.26 13.01
C LYS A 83 8.73 -9.84 12.67
N ILE A 84 7.80 -9.04 12.16
CA ILE A 84 6.44 -9.48 11.78
C ILE A 84 6.46 -10.70 10.83
N SER A 85 7.46 -10.81 9.96
CA SER A 85 7.64 -11.96 9.08
C SER A 85 7.81 -13.30 9.81
N SER A 86 8.18 -13.30 11.10
CA SER A 86 8.22 -14.51 11.93
C SER A 86 6.83 -15.11 12.19
N LEU A 87 5.74 -14.33 12.07
CA LEU A 87 4.38 -14.86 12.20
C LEU A 87 4.08 -15.96 11.17
N ASN A 88 4.63 -15.83 9.96
CA ASN A 88 4.47 -16.83 8.90
C ASN A 88 5.13 -18.18 9.26
N LYS A 89 6.08 -18.19 10.21
CA LYS A 89 6.82 -19.40 10.62
C LYS A 89 6.17 -20.13 11.79
N ILE A 90 5.13 -19.57 12.40
CA ILE A 90 4.47 -20.19 13.55
C ILE A 90 3.87 -21.54 13.15
N ALA A 91 3.28 -21.63 11.94
CA ALA A 91 2.69 -22.86 11.41
C ALA A 91 3.72 -23.97 11.08
N ASP A 92 5.01 -23.62 10.99
CA ASP A 92 6.09 -24.57 10.72
C ASP A 92 6.44 -25.39 11.97
N THR A 93 6.09 -24.90 13.17
CA THR A 93 6.32 -25.60 14.42
C THR A 93 5.22 -26.64 14.62
N LYS A 94 5.56 -27.93 14.51
CA LYS A 94 4.61 -29.05 14.64
C LYS A 94 4.54 -29.57 16.07
N SER A 95 3.37 -30.09 16.46
CA SER A 95 3.19 -30.83 17.70
C SER A 95 3.96 -32.14 17.63
N SER A 96 4.60 -32.55 18.73
CA SER A 96 5.23 -33.87 18.83
C SER A 96 4.23 -35.00 19.10
N ILE A 97 2.94 -34.66 19.30
CA ILE A 97 1.88 -35.60 19.70
C ILE A 97 1.14 -36.15 18.47
N ASP A 98 0.89 -35.31 17.46
CA ASP A 98 0.24 -35.73 16.21
C ASP A 98 1.32 -36.05 15.17
N LYS A 99 1.48 -37.33 14.83
CA LYS A 99 2.34 -37.82 13.74
C LYS A 99 1.60 -37.79 12.40
#